data_AF-A0A380H3F7-F1
#
_entry.id   AF-A0A380H3F7-F1
#
_cell.length_a   1.000
_cell.length_b   1.000
_cell.length_c   1.000
_cell.angle_alpha   90.00
_cell.angle_beta   90.00
_cell.angle_gamma   90.00
#
_symmetry.space_group_name_H-M   'P 1'
#
loop_
_entity.id
_entity.type
_entity.pdbx_description
1 polymer ?
#
loop_
_entity_poly.entity_id
_entity_poly.type
_entity_poly.pdbx_seq_one_letter_code
_entity_poly.pdbx_strand_id
1 'polypeptide(L)'
;MGTVLIIGPFNYTVQLVFEPLIGAIAAGNTAIVKPSELTPNVAKVIRNIIEDAFDSNYVSVVEGGIKKTQELLSLPFDYMFFTGSEKVGKVVYEAAAKKLIPVTLELGGKSPVIVDNTANIKIASERISFGKFTNAGQTCVAPDYILVNRRVKNDLVEALKSTITEFYGQNIKESPDFGRIVNEKCFSRLNKLLYIHKDKVVFGGKSSKEDLYKNPLY
;
A
#
# COMPACT_ATOMS: atom_id res chain seq x y z
N MET A 1 -23.08 9.87 12.27
CA MET A 1 -22.58 9.20 13.49
C MET A 1 -22.04 10.25 14.45
N GLY A 2 -21.11 11.10 14.02
CA GLY A 2 -20.55 12.18 14.83
C GLY A 2 -19.18 12.58 14.29
N THR A 3 -18.14 12.45 15.10
CA THR A 3 -16.74 12.71 14.72
C THR A 3 -16.02 11.42 14.34
N VAL A 4 -15.44 11.38 13.13
CA VAL A 4 -14.74 10.21 12.59
C VAL A 4 -13.23 10.42 12.61
N LEU A 5 -12.47 9.39 13.00
CA LEU A 5 -11.02 9.34 12.82
C LEU A 5 -10.66 8.53 11.57
N ILE A 6 -9.85 9.10 10.68
CA ILE A 6 -9.34 8.44 9.47
C ILE A 6 -7.82 8.35 9.56
N ILE A 7 -7.26 7.14 9.51
CA ILE A 7 -5.81 6.91 9.57
C ILE A 7 -5.34 6.29 8.25
N GLY A 8 -4.61 7.08 7.45
CA GLY A 8 -4.11 6.70 6.13
C GLY A 8 -2.69 6.10 6.14
N PRO A 9 -2.39 5.08 5.31
CA PRO A 9 -1.08 4.48 5.16
C PRO A 9 -0.23 5.24 4.14
N PHE A 10 0.98 4.74 3.87
CA PHE A 10 1.98 5.42 3.04
C PHE A 10 1.87 5.13 1.55
N ASN A 11 1.21 4.04 1.16
CA ASN A 11 1.37 3.49 -0.18
C ASN A 11 0.50 4.18 -1.22
N TYR A 12 -0.71 4.60 -0.85
CA TYR A 12 -1.59 5.43 -1.68
C TYR A 12 -2.15 6.57 -0.82
N THR A 13 -1.25 7.37 -0.23
CA THR A 13 -1.58 8.31 0.86
C THR A 13 -2.71 9.27 0.51
N VAL A 14 -2.78 9.76 -0.73
CA VAL A 14 -3.88 10.65 -1.18
C VAL A 14 -5.19 9.87 -1.22
N GLN A 15 -5.25 8.80 -2.01
CA GLN A 15 -6.46 8.00 -2.20
C GLN A 15 -7.01 7.46 -0.88
N LEU A 16 -6.16 6.86 -0.05
CA LEU A 16 -6.57 6.19 1.19
C LEU A 16 -6.86 7.15 2.35
N VAL A 17 -6.68 8.45 2.12
CA VAL A 17 -7.18 9.51 3.00
C VAL A 17 -8.49 10.07 2.47
N PHE A 18 -8.53 10.46 1.20
CA PHE A 18 -9.67 11.17 0.64
C PHE A 18 -10.88 10.26 0.38
N GLU A 19 -10.69 9.03 -0.07
CA GLU A 19 -11.80 8.09 -0.30
C GLU A 19 -12.67 7.88 0.95
N PRO A 20 -12.12 7.51 2.13
CA PRO A 20 -12.92 7.43 3.35
C PRO A 20 -13.42 8.79 3.84
N LEU A 21 -12.69 9.89 3.57
CA LEU A 21 -13.12 11.24 3.96
C LEU A 21 -14.35 11.70 3.18
N ILE A 22 -14.42 11.41 1.87
CA ILE A 22 -15.59 11.66 1.04
C ILE A 22 -16.81 10.95 1.63
N GLY A 23 -16.66 9.68 2.02
CA GLY A 23 -17.71 8.92 2.70
C GLY A 23 -18.14 9.55 4.03
N ALA A 24 -17.19 9.99 4.86
CA ALA A 24 -17.48 10.64 6.13
C ALA A 24 -18.24 11.97 5.96
N ILE A 25 -17.80 12.82 5.03
CA ILE A 25 -18.42 14.10 4.68
C ILE A 25 -19.84 13.89 4.14
N ALA A 26 -20.01 12.99 3.17
CA ALA A 26 -21.31 12.71 2.55
C ALA A 26 -22.32 12.14 3.55
N ALA A 27 -21.85 11.38 4.55
CA ALA A 27 -22.66 10.88 5.65
C ALA A 27 -22.92 11.92 6.78
N GLY A 28 -22.50 13.18 6.59
CA GLY A 28 -22.77 14.28 7.52
C GLY A 28 -21.94 14.27 8.79
N ASN A 29 -20.72 13.72 8.76
CA ASN A 29 -19.81 13.67 9.92
C ASN A 29 -18.77 14.79 9.87
N THR A 30 -18.20 15.13 11.03
CA THR A 30 -16.89 15.81 11.11
C THR A 30 -15.77 14.77 11.06
N ALA A 31 -14.56 15.18 10.69
CA ALA A 31 -13.44 14.25 10.54
C ALA A 31 -12.10 14.79 11.05
N ILE A 32 -11.32 13.90 11.66
CA ILE A 32 -9.89 14.10 11.91
C ILE A 32 -9.12 13.10 11.04
N VAL A 33 -8.24 13.62 10.21
CA VAL A 33 -7.42 12.84 9.27
C VAL A 33 -5.99 12.76 9.78
N LYS A 34 -5.44 11.55 9.82
CA LYS A 34 -4.05 11.27 10.16
C LYS A 34 -3.36 10.64 8.94
N PRO A 35 -2.64 11.40 8.11
CA PRO A 35 -1.87 10.84 6.99
C PRO A 35 -0.60 10.13 7.50
N SER A 36 0.02 9.31 6.65
CA SER A 36 1.26 8.62 7.01
C SER A 36 2.47 9.56 7.03
N GLU A 37 3.22 9.50 8.12
CA GLU A 37 4.50 10.20 8.31
C GLU A 37 5.62 9.65 7.41
N LEU A 38 5.42 8.49 6.77
CA LEU A 38 6.39 7.88 5.86
C LEU A 38 6.40 8.56 4.48
N THR A 39 5.40 9.39 4.18
CA THR A 39 5.31 10.23 2.97
C THR A 39 5.10 11.69 3.37
N PRO A 40 6.08 12.34 4.03
CA PRO A 40 5.88 13.62 4.71
C PRO A 40 5.50 14.76 3.75
N ASN A 41 6.04 14.77 2.52
CA ASN A 41 5.67 15.76 1.52
C ASN A 41 4.19 15.63 1.11
N VAL A 42 3.70 14.40 0.96
CA VAL A 42 2.30 14.13 0.62
C VAL A 42 1.39 14.48 1.79
N ALA A 43 1.78 14.15 3.03
CA ALA A 43 1.06 14.54 4.24
C ALA A 43 0.89 16.07 4.33
N LYS A 44 1.96 16.82 4.06
CA LYS A 44 1.92 18.29 4.03
C LYS A 44 0.97 18.83 2.96
N VAL A 45 0.96 18.25 1.77
CA VAL A 45 0.04 18.64 0.69
C VAL A 45 -1.41 18.35 1.07
N ILE A 46 -1.69 17.17 1.63
CA ILE A 46 -3.01 16.81 2.15
C ILE A 46 -3.48 17.81 3.21
N ARG A 47 -2.60 18.17 4.15
CA ARG A 47 -2.89 19.17 5.18
C ARG A 47 -3.26 20.52 4.57
N ASN A 48 -2.45 21.03 3.65
CA ASN A 48 -2.72 22.31 2.99
C ASN A 48 -4.08 22.28 2.25
N ILE A 49 -4.36 21.22 1.47
CA ILE A 49 -5.64 21.09 0.76
C ILE A 49 -6.83 21.12 1.72
N ILE A 50 -6.74 20.41 2.85
CA ILE A 50 -7.84 20.34 3.82
C ILE A 50 -8.02 21.66 4.56
N GLU A 51 -6.93 22.28 5.03
CA GLU A 51 -6.95 23.57 5.74
C GLU A 51 -7.45 24.72 4.85
N ASP A 52 -7.14 24.69 3.54
CA ASP A 52 -7.62 25.69 2.58
C ASP A 52 -9.11 25.50 2.24
N ALA A 53 -9.63 24.27 2.32
CA ALA A 53 -10.98 23.93 1.88
C ALA A 53 -12.02 23.93 3.01
N PHE A 54 -11.62 23.69 4.26
CA PHE A 54 -12.55 23.46 5.37
C PHE A 54 -12.10 24.16 6.65
N ASP A 55 -13.07 24.62 7.45
CA ASP A 55 -12.81 24.98 8.84
C ASP A 55 -12.27 23.79 9.61
N SER A 56 -11.27 24.02 10.48
CA SER A 56 -10.65 22.97 11.30
C SER A 56 -11.64 22.27 12.25
N ASN A 57 -12.76 22.92 12.56
CA ASN A 57 -13.84 22.35 13.36
C ASN A 57 -14.68 21.33 12.59
N TYR A 58 -14.63 21.35 11.26
CA TYR A 58 -15.33 20.42 10.39
C TYR A 58 -14.43 19.27 9.94
N VAL A 59 -13.28 19.60 9.32
CA VAL A 59 -12.26 18.62 8.93
C VAL A 59 -10.89 19.15 9.35
N SER A 60 -10.12 18.34 10.08
CA SER A 60 -8.75 18.71 10.48
C SER A 60 -7.75 17.61 10.18
N VAL A 61 -6.47 17.98 10.11
CA VAL A 61 -5.36 17.05 9.86
C VAL A 61 -4.41 17.05 11.05
N VAL A 62 -4.03 15.86 11.49
CA VAL A 62 -2.99 15.66 12.50
C VAL A 62 -1.82 14.91 11.88
N GLU A 63 -0.71 15.61 11.68
CA GLU A 63 0.54 15.01 11.25
C GLU A 63 1.30 14.41 12.44
N GLY A 64 2.11 13.39 12.16
CA GLY A 64 3.02 12.78 13.13
C GLY A 64 3.00 11.27 13.11
N GLY A 65 3.86 10.66 13.93
CA GLY A 65 4.00 9.21 13.99
C GLY A 65 3.19 8.54 15.08
N ILE A 66 3.78 7.50 15.68
CA ILE A 66 3.14 6.65 16.69
C ILE A 66 2.59 7.46 17.86
N LYS A 67 3.33 8.44 18.39
CA LYS A 67 2.90 9.23 19.56
C LYS A 67 1.57 9.95 19.29
N LYS A 68 1.47 10.69 18.17
CA LYS A 68 0.24 11.38 17.76
C LYS A 68 -0.91 10.43 17.47
N THR A 69 -0.59 9.28 16.87
CA THR A 69 -1.59 8.23 16.66
C THR A 69 -2.16 7.71 17.98
N GLN A 70 -1.33 7.48 19.00
CA GLN A 70 -1.79 7.04 20.33
C GLN A 70 -2.62 8.11 21.06
N GLU A 71 -2.22 9.38 20.95
CA GLU A 71 -3.01 10.51 21.47
C GLU A 71 -4.41 10.52 20.84
N LEU A 72 -4.53 10.38 19.51
CA LEU A 72 -5.82 10.28 18.82
C LEU A 72 -6.62 9.05 19.25
N LEU A 73 -6.00 7.87 19.30
CA LEU A 73 -6.69 6.64 19.71
C LEU A 73 -7.22 6.68 21.16
N SER A 74 -6.69 7.59 21.99
CA SER A 74 -7.18 7.82 23.35
C SER A 74 -8.48 8.62 23.42
N LEU A 75 -8.91 9.26 22.32
CA LEU A 75 -10.12 10.09 22.27
C LEU A 75 -11.41 9.26 22.03
N PRO A 76 -12.59 9.79 22.38
CA PRO A 76 -13.88 9.14 22.19
C PRO A 76 -14.50 9.47 20.83
N PHE A 77 -13.91 9.00 19.73
CA PHE A 77 -14.50 9.13 18.39
C PHE A 77 -15.78 8.30 18.24
N ASP A 78 -16.67 8.70 17.33
CA ASP A 78 -17.89 7.94 17.03
C ASP A 78 -17.64 6.81 16.00
N TYR A 79 -16.54 6.91 15.25
CA TYR A 79 -16.08 5.89 14.30
C TYR A 79 -14.57 6.01 14.04
N MET A 80 -13.88 4.88 13.85
CA MET A 80 -12.48 4.87 13.39
C MET A 80 -12.34 4.08 12.08
N PHE A 81 -11.78 4.72 11.06
CA PHE A 81 -11.39 4.10 9.80
C PHE A 81 -9.86 4.00 9.74
N PHE A 82 -9.34 2.78 9.66
CA PHE A 82 -7.90 2.54 9.60
C PHE A 82 -7.55 1.67 8.40
N THR A 83 -6.59 2.13 7.60
CA THR A 83 -5.91 1.30 6.61
C THR A 83 -4.43 1.14 6.95
N GLY A 84 -3.93 -0.10 6.99
CA GLY A 84 -2.52 -0.34 7.27
C GLY A 84 -2.18 -1.78 7.65
N SER A 85 -1.13 -1.95 8.46
CA SER A 85 -0.67 -3.30 8.85
C SER A 85 -1.58 -3.93 9.90
N GLU A 86 -1.73 -5.27 9.85
CA GLU A 86 -2.46 -6.05 10.86
C GLU A 86 -2.00 -5.76 12.30
N LYS A 87 -0.68 -5.64 12.52
CA LYS A 87 -0.11 -5.34 13.84
C LYS A 87 -0.66 -4.03 14.40
N VAL A 88 -0.74 -2.98 13.59
CA VAL A 88 -1.26 -1.66 14.02
C VAL A 88 -2.78 -1.68 14.07
N GLY A 89 -3.46 -2.41 13.16
CA GLY A 89 -4.90 -2.60 13.20
C GLY A 89 -5.38 -3.21 14.53
N LYS A 90 -4.65 -4.18 15.08
CA LYS A 90 -4.93 -4.73 16.43
C LYS A 90 -4.85 -3.66 17.52
N VAL A 91 -3.88 -2.76 17.45
CA VAL A 91 -3.71 -1.66 18.42
C VAL A 91 -4.87 -0.66 18.30
N VAL A 92 -5.26 -0.30 17.07
CA VAL A 92 -6.43 0.57 16.82
C VAL A 92 -7.69 -0.07 17.39
N TYR A 93 -7.91 -1.36 17.12
CA TYR A 93 -9.11 -2.05 17.58
C TYR A 93 -9.18 -2.20 19.10
N GLU A 94 -8.04 -2.48 19.76
CA GLU A 94 -7.97 -2.52 21.22
C GLU A 94 -8.32 -1.16 21.84
N ALA A 95 -7.83 -0.06 21.27
CA ALA A 95 -8.12 1.29 21.76
C ALA A 95 -9.59 1.70 21.54
N ALA A 96 -10.18 1.28 20.41
CA ALA A 96 -11.58 1.49 20.08
C ALA A 96 -12.50 0.70 21.02
N ALA A 97 -12.18 -0.57 21.30
CA ALA A 97 -12.96 -1.45 22.15
C ALA A 97 -13.13 -0.91 23.58
N LYS A 98 -12.11 -0.23 24.13
CA LYS A 98 -12.16 0.41 25.47
C LYS A 98 -13.27 1.46 25.59
N LYS A 99 -13.79 1.98 24.46
CA LYS A 99 -14.82 3.02 24.41
C LYS A 99 -16.03 2.61 23.55
N LEU A 100 -16.12 1.32 23.18
CA LEU A 100 -17.19 0.76 22.33
C LEU A 100 -17.31 1.47 20.96
N ILE A 101 -16.19 1.91 20.40
CA ILE A 101 -16.17 2.64 19.13
C ILE A 101 -16.18 1.64 17.97
N PRO A 102 -17.13 1.71 17.03
CA PRO A 102 -17.13 0.89 15.83
C PRO A 102 -15.94 1.26 14.91
N VAL A 103 -15.41 0.25 14.20
CA VAL A 103 -14.24 0.42 13.33
C VAL A 103 -14.42 -0.20 11.96
N THR A 104 -13.72 0.36 10.96
CA THR A 104 -13.34 -0.34 9.73
C THR A 104 -11.82 -0.52 9.73
N LEU A 105 -11.37 -1.76 9.50
CA LEU A 105 -9.95 -2.12 9.44
C LEU A 105 -9.62 -2.70 8.06
N GLU A 106 -9.02 -1.88 7.21
CA GLU A 106 -8.51 -2.29 5.90
C GLU A 106 -7.05 -2.74 6.04
N LEU A 107 -6.85 -4.06 6.12
CA LEU A 107 -5.56 -4.64 6.43
C LEU A 107 -4.90 -5.27 5.20
N GLY A 108 -3.83 -6.02 5.44
CA GLY A 108 -3.12 -6.74 4.39
C GLY A 108 -3.22 -8.25 4.55
N GLY A 109 -2.58 -8.95 3.63
CA GLY A 109 -2.41 -10.39 3.62
C GLY A 109 -1.46 -10.80 2.50
N LYS A 110 -1.46 -12.08 2.15
CA LYS A 110 -0.75 -12.57 0.96
C LYS A 110 -1.80 -12.98 -0.09
N SER A 111 -2.08 -12.09 -1.03
CA SER A 111 -3.09 -12.32 -2.08
C SER A 111 -2.57 -13.32 -3.11
N PRO A 112 -3.15 -14.53 -3.21
CA PRO A 112 -2.73 -15.52 -4.19
C PRO A 112 -3.25 -15.19 -5.59
N VAL A 113 -2.49 -15.56 -6.61
CA VAL A 113 -3.00 -15.70 -7.98
C VAL A 113 -2.90 -17.15 -8.40
N ILE A 114 -4.02 -17.75 -8.80
CA ILE A 114 -4.06 -19.12 -9.30
C ILE A 114 -4.05 -19.05 -10.84
N VAL A 115 -3.08 -19.72 -11.46
CA VAL A 115 -2.97 -19.83 -12.93
C VAL A 115 -3.12 -21.29 -13.32
N ASP A 116 -4.29 -21.63 -13.84
CA ASP A 116 -4.61 -22.98 -14.30
C ASP A 116 -4.02 -23.28 -15.69
N ASN A 117 -3.97 -24.56 -16.09
CA ASN A 117 -3.47 -24.96 -17.40
C ASN A 117 -4.33 -24.50 -18.59
N THR A 118 -5.58 -24.06 -18.37
CA THR A 118 -6.42 -23.47 -19.42
C THR A 118 -6.31 -21.95 -19.51
N ALA A 119 -5.46 -21.32 -18.69
CA ALA A 119 -5.33 -19.87 -18.68
C ALA A 119 -4.71 -19.34 -19.99
N ASN A 120 -5.20 -18.19 -20.46
CA ASN A 120 -4.49 -17.44 -21.49
C ASN A 120 -3.24 -16.80 -20.86
N ILE A 121 -2.08 -17.39 -21.14
CA ILE A 121 -0.81 -17.03 -20.46
C ILE A 121 -0.37 -15.60 -20.76
N LYS A 122 -0.53 -15.11 -21.99
CA LYS A 122 -0.12 -13.74 -22.37
C LYS A 122 -0.99 -12.69 -21.66
N ILE A 123 -2.32 -12.86 -21.68
CA ILE A 123 -3.23 -11.95 -20.96
C ILE A 123 -3.00 -12.02 -19.45
N ALA A 124 -2.75 -13.22 -18.92
CA ALA A 124 -2.46 -13.40 -17.51
C ALA A 124 -1.16 -12.70 -17.11
N SER A 125 -0.09 -12.83 -17.90
CA SER A 125 1.20 -12.20 -17.58
C SER A 125 1.11 -10.67 -17.55
N GLU A 126 0.38 -10.06 -18.48
CA GLU A 126 0.11 -8.61 -18.53
C GLU A 126 -0.64 -8.13 -17.29
N ARG A 127 -1.77 -8.77 -16.96
CA ARG A 127 -2.60 -8.38 -15.82
C ARG A 127 -1.91 -8.61 -14.49
N ILE A 128 -1.19 -9.73 -14.34
CA ILE A 128 -0.41 -10.03 -13.14
C ILE A 128 0.71 -9.00 -12.98
N SER A 129 1.46 -8.70 -14.05
CA SER A 129 2.57 -7.75 -14.00
C SER A 129 2.07 -6.35 -13.65
N PHE A 130 0.96 -5.91 -14.26
CA PHE A 130 0.33 -4.62 -13.94
C PHE A 130 -0.03 -4.55 -12.45
N GLY A 131 -0.81 -5.51 -11.95
CA GLY A 131 -1.23 -5.52 -10.54
C GLY A 131 -0.05 -5.67 -9.57
N LYS A 132 1.01 -6.40 -9.97
CA LYS A 132 2.18 -6.65 -9.12
C LYS A 132 3.12 -5.46 -9.05
N PHE A 133 3.39 -4.80 -10.17
CA PHE A 133 4.49 -3.86 -10.30
C PHE A 133 4.05 -2.39 -10.23
N THR A 134 2.76 -2.10 -10.39
CA THR A 134 2.21 -0.79 -10.01
C THR A 134 2.60 -0.46 -8.57
N ASN A 135 3.08 0.77 -8.35
CA ASN A 135 3.61 1.24 -7.07
C ASN A 135 4.77 0.39 -6.49
N ALA A 136 5.56 -0.23 -7.38
CA ALA A 136 6.62 -1.17 -7.03
C ALA A 136 6.14 -2.33 -6.11
N GLY A 137 4.87 -2.72 -6.27
CA GLY A 137 4.24 -3.80 -5.49
C GLY A 137 3.88 -3.45 -4.05
N GLN A 138 3.93 -2.17 -3.66
CA GLN A 138 3.53 -1.69 -2.34
C GLN A 138 2.00 -1.56 -2.24
N THR A 139 1.25 -2.60 -2.61
CA THR A 139 -0.21 -2.58 -2.67
C THR A 139 -0.78 -3.73 -1.86
N CYS A 140 -1.78 -3.48 -1.00
CA CYS A 140 -2.41 -4.51 -0.17
C CYS A 140 -3.05 -5.65 -0.99
N VAL A 141 -3.59 -5.30 -2.17
CA VAL A 141 -4.21 -6.25 -3.11
C VAL A 141 -3.28 -6.67 -4.26
N ALA A 142 -1.99 -6.30 -4.23
CA ALA A 142 -1.06 -6.79 -5.24
C ALA A 142 -1.00 -8.33 -5.19
N PRO A 143 -0.83 -9.01 -6.34
CA PRO A 143 -0.40 -10.40 -6.38
C PRO A 143 0.81 -10.61 -5.48
N ASP A 144 0.65 -11.36 -4.39
CA ASP A 144 1.76 -11.61 -3.48
C ASP A 144 2.58 -12.80 -3.97
N TYR A 145 1.89 -13.89 -4.36
CA TYR A 145 2.48 -15.10 -4.91
C TYR A 145 1.56 -15.76 -5.94
N ILE A 146 2.15 -16.61 -6.79
CA ILE A 146 1.45 -17.32 -7.86
C ILE A 146 1.44 -18.82 -7.56
N LEU A 147 0.27 -19.43 -7.63
CA LEU A 147 0.06 -20.88 -7.67
C LEU A 147 -0.24 -21.26 -9.12
N VAL A 148 0.75 -21.80 -9.84
CA VAL A 148 0.64 -22.11 -11.27
C VAL A 148 0.65 -23.62 -11.51
N ASN A 149 -0.21 -24.08 -12.42
CA ASN A 149 -0.19 -25.45 -12.88
C ASN A 149 1.17 -25.77 -13.52
N ARG A 150 1.77 -26.90 -13.13
CA ARG A 150 3.12 -27.30 -13.57
C ARG A 150 3.28 -27.30 -15.10
N ARG A 151 2.21 -27.61 -15.84
CA ARG A 151 2.23 -27.68 -17.32
C ARG A 151 2.50 -26.33 -17.99
N VAL A 152 2.08 -25.22 -17.38
CA VAL A 152 2.18 -23.86 -17.97
C VAL A 152 3.15 -22.95 -17.20
N LYS A 153 3.88 -23.50 -16.22
CA LYS A 153 4.80 -22.72 -15.37
C LYS A 153 5.86 -21.99 -16.19
N ASN A 154 6.52 -22.69 -17.10
CA ASN A 154 7.63 -22.11 -17.86
C ASN A 154 7.13 -21.05 -18.85
N ASP A 155 6.01 -21.33 -19.53
CA ASP A 155 5.36 -20.37 -20.43
C ASP A 155 4.98 -19.09 -19.69
N LEU A 156 4.44 -19.21 -18.47
CA LEU A 156 4.12 -18.06 -17.64
C LEU A 156 5.38 -17.26 -17.25
N VAL A 157 6.46 -17.94 -16.84
CA VAL A 157 7.71 -17.26 -16.48
C VAL A 157 8.25 -16.45 -17.66
N GLU A 158 8.32 -17.03 -18.86
CA GLU A 158 8.82 -16.31 -20.04
C GLU A 158 7.88 -15.18 -20.47
N ALA A 159 6.56 -15.38 -20.41
CA ALA A 159 5.59 -14.33 -20.71
C ALA A 159 5.69 -13.16 -19.72
N LEU A 160 5.91 -13.43 -18.43
CA LEU A 160 6.13 -12.41 -17.40
C LEU A 160 7.41 -11.60 -17.66
N LYS A 161 8.50 -12.26 -18.04
CA LYS A 161 9.76 -11.58 -18.42
C LYS A 161 9.54 -10.64 -19.61
N SER A 162 8.90 -11.14 -20.68
CA SER A 162 8.57 -10.33 -21.86
C SER A 162 7.72 -9.13 -21.49
N THR A 163 6.67 -9.35 -20.70
CA THR A 163 5.75 -8.30 -20.26
C THR A 163 6.46 -7.21 -19.45
N ILE A 164 7.35 -7.57 -18.53
CA ILE A 164 8.13 -6.59 -17.75
C ILE A 164 8.98 -5.71 -18.68
N THR A 165 9.65 -6.32 -19.66
CA THR A 165 10.45 -5.59 -20.64
C THR A 165 9.58 -4.73 -21.56
N GLU A 166 8.39 -5.19 -21.95
CA GLU A 166 7.41 -4.40 -22.71
C GLU A 166 6.92 -3.18 -21.90
N PHE A 167 6.71 -3.32 -20.60
CA PHE A 167 6.21 -2.24 -19.74
C PHE A 167 7.28 -1.21 -19.39
N TYR A 168 8.51 -1.65 -19.11
CA TYR A 168 9.52 -0.80 -18.48
C TYR A 168 10.84 -0.72 -19.26
N GLY A 169 10.93 -1.36 -20.42
CA GLY A 169 12.13 -1.42 -21.24
C GLY A 169 13.23 -2.33 -20.67
N GLN A 170 14.39 -2.30 -21.31
CA GLN A 170 15.55 -3.11 -20.91
C GLN A 170 16.21 -2.61 -19.62
N ASN A 171 16.24 -1.28 -19.42
CA ASN A 171 16.76 -0.66 -18.21
C ASN A 171 15.63 -0.14 -17.32
N ILE A 172 15.00 -1.05 -16.58
CA ILE A 172 13.85 -0.77 -15.71
C ILE A 172 14.15 0.33 -14.67
N LYS A 173 15.42 0.52 -14.27
CA LYS A 173 15.80 1.59 -13.34
C LYS A 173 15.51 2.98 -13.93
N GLU A 174 15.69 3.14 -15.24
CA GLU A 174 15.48 4.40 -15.97
C GLU A 174 14.04 4.58 -16.44
N SER A 175 13.17 3.56 -16.28
CA SER A 175 11.77 3.67 -16.65
C SER A 175 11.07 4.76 -15.81
N PRO A 176 10.37 5.71 -16.46
CA PRO A 176 9.58 6.71 -15.75
C PRO A 176 8.31 6.11 -15.11
N ASP A 177 7.91 4.91 -15.52
CA ASP A 177 6.67 4.24 -15.12
C ASP A 177 6.85 3.27 -13.94
N PHE A 178 8.09 3.11 -13.46
CA PHE A 178 8.41 2.20 -12.35
C PHE A 178 8.71 2.95 -11.05
N GLY A 179 7.99 2.61 -9.98
CA GLY A 179 8.07 3.27 -8.68
C GLY A 179 9.38 3.00 -7.90
N ARG A 180 9.44 3.54 -6.67
CA ARG A 180 10.52 3.31 -5.70
C ARG A 180 9.96 2.88 -4.35
N ILE A 181 10.79 2.22 -3.55
CA ILE A 181 10.40 1.78 -2.21
C ILE A 181 10.35 3.00 -1.28
N VAL A 182 9.31 3.09 -0.45
CA VAL A 182 9.00 4.30 0.34
C VAL A 182 10.13 4.79 1.24
N ASN A 183 10.95 3.88 1.78
CA ASN A 183 12.07 4.23 2.67
C ASN A 183 13.10 3.10 2.78
N GLU A 184 14.24 3.43 3.39
CA GLU A 184 15.35 2.49 3.62
C GLU A 184 14.96 1.25 4.43
N LYS A 185 14.04 1.37 5.40
CA LYS A 185 13.62 0.26 6.26
C LYS A 185 12.85 -0.79 5.47
N CYS A 186 11.89 -0.35 4.66
CA CYS A 186 11.14 -1.20 3.73
C CYS A 186 12.07 -1.82 2.67
N PHE A 187 12.99 -1.03 2.14
CA PHE A 187 13.98 -1.49 1.16
C PHE A 187 14.87 -2.60 1.74
N SER A 188 15.43 -2.37 2.93
CA SER A 188 16.28 -3.34 3.64
C SER A 188 15.52 -4.64 3.95
N ARG A 189 14.25 -4.55 4.35
CA ARG A 189 13.38 -5.72 4.56
C ARG A 189 13.24 -6.54 3.28
N LEU A 190 12.96 -5.90 2.15
CA LEU A 190 12.82 -6.58 0.86
C LEU A 190 14.13 -7.17 0.35
N ASN A 191 15.27 -6.54 0.64
CA ASN A 191 16.58 -7.09 0.29
C ASN A 191 16.98 -8.28 1.15
N LYS A 192 16.61 -8.28 2.44
CA LYS A 192 16.77 -9.47 3.30
C LYS A 192 16.00 -10.67 2.73
N LEU A 193 14.76 -10.47 2.28
CA LEU A 193 13.98 -11.53 1.64
C LEU A 193 14.61 -12.04 0.35
N LEU A 194 15.10 -11.12 -0.50
CA LEU A 194 15.81 -11.48 -1.73
C LEU A 194 17.09 -12.29 -1.44
N TYR A 195 17.88 -11.86 -0.46
CA TYR A 195 19.11 -12.54 -0.07
C TYR A 195 18.86 -14.00 0.36
N ILE A 196 17.78 -14.24 1.14
CA ILE A 196 17.38 -15.58 1.59
C ILE A 196 16.99 -16.49 0.41
N HIS A 197 16.47 -15.91 -0.68
CA HIS A 197 15.94 -16.66 -1.83
C HIS A 197 16.76 -16.48 -3.12
N LYS A 198 17.99 -15.97 -3.03
CA LYS A 198 18.81 -15.58 -4.19
C LYS A 198 19.01 -16.72 -5.21
N ASP A 199 19.11 -17.96 -4.74
CA ASP A 199 19.36 -19.13 -5.58
C ASP A 199 18.10 -19.62 -6.34
N LYS A 200 16.94 -19.01 -6.05
CA LYS A 200 15.65 -19.32 -6.69
C LYS A 200 15.18 -18.23 -7.66
N VAL A 201 15.93 -17.14 -7.78
CA VAL A 201 15.58 -16.01 -8.64
C VAL A 201 15.73 -16.43 -10.11
N VAL A 202 14.66 -16.29 -10.88
CA VAL A 202 14.64 -16.61 -12.32
C VAL A 202 14.63 -15.36 -13.20
N PHE A 203 14.35 -14.18 -12.62
CA PHE A 203 14.44 -12.89 -13.29
C PHE A 203 14.71 -11.74 -12.31
N GLY A 204 15.49 -10.75 -12.76
CA GLY A 204 15.73 -9.50 -12.02
C GLY A 204 16.79 -9.64 -10.92
N GLY A 205 16.50 -9.12 -9.72
CA GLY A 205 17.38 -9.24 -8.55
C GLY A 205 18.38 -8.09 -8.35
N LYS A 206 18.43 -7.12 -9.26
CA LYS A 206 19.20 -5.87 -9.08
C LYS A 206 18.46 -4.90 -8.15
N SER A 207 19.20 -4.19 -7.30
CA SER A 207 18.68 -3.11 -6.45
C SER A 207 19.72 -2.03 -6.24
N SER A 208 19.32 -0.78 -6.08
CA SER A 208 20.18 0.34 -5.66
C SER A 208 19.61 0.97 -4.41
N LYS A 209 20.45 1.11 -3.37
CA LYS A 209 20.07 1.74 -2.11
C LYS A 209 19.91 3.26 -2.27
N GLU A 210 20.74 3.89 -3.10
CA GLU A 210 20.76 5.35 -3.31
C GLU A 210 19.38 5.87 -3.72
N ASP A 211 18.73 5.17 -4.66
CA ASP A 211 17.44 5.59 -5.20
C ASP A 211 16.27 4.77 -4.64
N LEU A 212 16.51 3.91 -3.64
CA LEU A 212 15.54 2.94 -3.10
C LEU A 212 14.88 2.08 -4.20
N TYR A 213 15.64 1.79 -5.26
CA TYR A 213 15.20 1.05 -6.44
C TYR A 213 15.36 -0.45 -6.25
N LYS A 214 14.30 -1.21 -6.57
CA LYS A 214 14.32 -2.68 -6.62
C LYS A 214 13.64 -3.16 -7.90
N ASN A 215 14.37 -3.91 -8.72
CA ASN A 215 13.86 -4.47 -9.96
C ASN A 215 12.70 -5.45 -9.68
N PRO A 216 11.68 -5.52 -10.57
CA PRO A 216 10.78 -6.67 -10.67
C PRO A 216 11.50 -8.01 -10.44
N LEU A 217 10.90 -8.89 -9.63
CA LEU A 217 11.50 -10.17 -9.26
C LEU A 217 10.48 -11.30 -9.43
N TYR A 218 10.92 -12.38 -10.07
CA TYR A 218 10.26 -13.69 -10.07
C TYR A 218 11.26 -14.79 -9.69
#